data_AF-A0A450RZ89-F1
#
_entry.id   AF-A0A450RZ89-F1
#
_cell.length_a   1.000
_cell.length_b   1.000
_cell.length_c   1.000
_cell.angle_alpha   90.00
_cell.angle_beta   90.00
_cell.angle_gamma   90.00
#
_symmetry.space_group_name_H-M   'P 1'
#
loop_
_entity.id
_entity.type
_entity.pdbx_description
1 polymer ?
#
loop_
_entity_poly.entity_id
_entity_poly.type
_entity_poly.pdbx_seq_one_letter_code
_entity_poly.pdbx_strand_id
1 'polypeptide(L)'
;MTVFVIDPCALIAYLFDEKRADLFQTLLLRARDDEIQLVMHNINLGEVYYDILKRNDVISARETYGSVRRLPIRFEDKVGDRLIHTAGEYPTQTHLPPPGRSCWMPTY
;
A
#
# COMPACT_ATOMS: atom_id res chain seq x y z
N MET A 1 -0.32 2.82 21.29
CA MET A 1 -1.00 2.77 19.98
C MET A 1 0.06 2.53 18.92
N THR A 2 0.01 1.42 18.19
CA THR A 2 1.03 1.05 17.19
C THR A 2 0.57 1.51 15.81
N VAL A 3 1.48 2.09 15.03
CA VAL A 3 1.22 2.57 13.67
C VAL A 3 1.91 1.64 12.67
N PHE A 4 1.17 1.15 11.69
CA PHE A 4 1.69 0.37 10.58
C PHE A 4 1.58 1.18 9.28
N VAL A 5 2.69 1.27 8.55
CA VAL A 5 2.71 1.85 7.20
C VAL A 5 2.42 0.73 6.20
N ILE A 6 1.41 0.93 5.36
CA ILE A 6 0.97 -0.07 4.40
C ILE A 6 1.75 0.05 3.09
N ASP A 7 2.33 -1.06 2.69
CA ASP A 7 2.93 -1.26 1.37
C ASP A 7 1.85 -1.59 0.32
N PRO A 8 1.95 -1.06 -0.93
CA PRO A 8 1.04 -1.40 -2.02
C PRO A 8 0.80 -2.89 -2.19
N CYS A 9 1.84 -3.72 -2.09
CA CYS A 9 1.75 -5.16 -2.35
C CYS A 9 0.84 -5.87 -1.33
N ALA A 10 0.84 -5.44 -0.07
CA ALA A 10 -0.02 -6.02 0.95
C ALA A 10 -1.51 -5.75 0.67
N LEU A 11 -1.83 -4.53 0.21
CA LEU A 11 -3.20 -4.17 -0.14
C LEU A 11 -3.64 -4.83 -1.45
N ILE A 12 -2.76 -4.93 -2.45
CA ILE A 12 -3.03 -5.65 -3.70
C ILE A 12 -3.32 -7.13 -3.42
N ALA A 13 -2.50 -7.78 -2.59
CA ALA A 13 -2.71 -9.17 -2.23
C ALA A 13 -4.07 -9.40 -1.56
N TYR A 14 -4.49 -8.49 -0.68
CA TYR A 14 -5.83 -8.50 -0.09
C TYR A 14 -6.95 -8.33 -1.12
N LEU A 15 -6.81 -7.38 -2.06
CA LEU A 15 -7.86 -7.08 -3.05
C LEU A 15 -8.09 -8.20 -4.07
N PHE A 16 -7.04 -8.97 -4.38
CA PHE A 16 -7.09 -10.04 -5.37
C PHE A 16 -7.03 -11.45 -4.78
N ASP A 17 -7.25 -11.57 -3.46
CA ASP A 17 -7.24 -12.86 -2.73
C ASP A 17 -5.95 -13.67 -2.99
N GLU A 18 -4.81 -12.97 -3.05
CA GLU A 18 -3.50 -13.59 -3.20
C GLU A 18 -2.99 -14.14 -1.86
N LYS A 19 -1.89 -14.91 -1.90
CA LYS A 19 -1.26 -15.43 -0.69
C LYS A 19 -0.98 -14.29 0.31
N ARG A 20 -1.38 -14.47 1.58
CA ARG A 20 -1.29 -13.52 2.70
C ARG A 20 -2.40 -12.46 2.80
N ALA A 21 -3.48 -12.58 2.03
CA ALA A 21 -4.66 -11.72 2.18
C ALA A 21 -5.28 -11.76 3.60
N ASP A 22 -5.21 -12.92 4.26
CA ASP A 22 -5.66 -13.20 5.63
C ASP A 22 -4.96 -12.34 6.70
N LEU A 23 -3.65 -12.12 6.53
CA LEU A 23 -2.87 -11.28 7.42
C LEU A 23 -3.35 -9.82 7.35
N PHE A 24 -3.56 -9.31 6.14
CA PHE A 24 -4.03 -7.94 5.95
C PHE A 24 -5.46 -7.76 6.46
N GLN A 25 -6.33 -8.75 6.25
CA GLN A 25 -7.68 -8.76 6.81
C GLN A 25 -7.67 -8.65 8.34
N THR A 26 -6.77 -9.37 9.01
CA THR A 26 -6.59 -9.29 10.46
C THR A 26 -6.17 -7.87 10.90
N LEU A 27 -5.27 -7.22 10.15
CA LEU A 27 -4.88 -5.83 10.43
C LEU A 27 -6.05 -4.86 10.26
N LEU A 28 -6.90 -5.04 9.24
CA LEU A 28 -8.08 -4.20 9.03
C LEU A 28 -9.08 -4.33 10.19
N LEU A 29 -9.30 -5.54 10.72
CA LEU A 29 -10.17 -5.75 11.89
C LEU A 29 -9.63 -5.04 13.13
N ARG A 30 -8.34 -5.22 13.43
CA ARG A 30 -7.69 -4.56 14.56
C ARG A 30 -7.67 -3.04 14.44
N ALA A 31 -7.54 -2.51 13.22
CA ALA A 31 -7.61 -1.08 12.95
C ALA A 31 -9.02 -0.53 13.13
N ARG A 32 -10.04 -1.30 12.74
CA ARG A 32 -11.45 -0.94 12.96
C ARG A 32 -11.81 -0.93 14.45
N ASP A 33 -11.20 -1.82 15.22
CA ASP A 33 -11.42 -1.94 16.67
C ASP A 33 -10.48 -1.00 17.47
N ASP A 34 -9.86 -0.01 16.80
CA ASP A 34 -8.97 1.02 17.37
C ASP A 34 -7.73 0.48 18.11
N GLU A 35 -7.32 -0.77 17.88
CA GLU A 35 -6.13 -1.37 18.51
C GLU A 35 -4.82 -0.88 17.87
N ILE A 36 -4.88 -0.59 16.57
CA ILE A 36 -3.74 -0.18 15.75
C ILE A 36 -4.18 0.91 14.76
N GLN A 37 -3.21 1.65 14.22
CA GLN A 37 -3.45 2.59 13.12
C GLN A 37 -2.75 2.12 11.85
N LEU A 38 -3.48 2.10 10.74
CA LEU A 38 -2.92 1.83 9.42
C LEU A 38 -2.78 3.15 8.66
N VAL A 39 -1.62 3.37 8.05
CA VAL A 39 -1.33 4.60 7.30
C VAL A 39 -0.78 4.24 5.92
N MET A 40 -1.22 4.93 4.88
CA MET A 40 -0.72 4.76 3.51
C MET A 40 -0.57 6.12 2.83
N HIS A 41 0.51 6.33 2.09
CA HIS A 41 0.63 7.54 1.28
C HIS A 41 -0.20 7.43 -0.02
N ASN A 42 -0.74 8.54 -0.52
CA ASN A 42 -1.53 8.55 -1.76
C ASN A 42 -0.73 8.16 -3.00
N ILE A 43 0.61 8.30 -2.97
CA ILE A 43 1.50 7.77 -4.03
C ILE A 43 1.40 6.24 -4.08
N ASN A 44 1.53 5.57 -2.93
CA ASN A 44 1.37 4.12 -2.80
C ASN A 44 -0.03 3.67 -3.24
N LEU A 45 -1.07 4.45 -2.90
CA LEU A 45 -2.42 4.18 -3.37
C LEU A 45 -2.55 4.33 -4.90
N GLY A 46 -1.76 5.20 -5.53
CA GLY A 46 -1.67 5.32 -6.98
C GLY A 46 -1.13 4.05 -7.64
N GLU A 47 -0.12 3.41 -7.04
CA GLU A 47 0.40 2.11 -7.49
C GLU A 47 -0.68 1.03 -7.39
N VAL A 48 -1.42 0.99 -6.26
CA VAL A 48 -2.56 0.07 -6.08
C VAL A 48 -3.63 0.30 -7.15
N TYR A 49 -3.99 1.55 -7.43
CA TYR A 49 -4.98 1.86 -8.47
C TYR A 49 -4.52 1.45 -9.86
N TYR A 50 -3.24 1.66 -10.18
CA TYR A 50 -2.65 1.20 -11.44
C TYR A 50 -2.70 -0.32 -11.56
N ASP A 51 -2.37 -1.07 -10.49
CA ASP A 51 -2.49 -2.53 -10.51
C ASP A 51 -3.94 -3.01 -10.65
N ILE A 52 -4.90 -2.32 -10.02
CA ILE A 52 -6.33 -2.63 -10.22
C ILE A 52 -6.73 -2.42 -11.69
N LEU A 53 -6.35 -1.28 -12.27
CA LEU A 53 -6.64 -0.95 -13.68
C LEU A 53 -6.03 -1.93 -14.68
N LYS A 54 -4.89 -2.55 -14.35
CA LYS A 54 -4.27 -3.57 -15.21
C LYS A 54 -5.06 -4.87 -15.25
N ARG A 55 -5.82 -5.17 -14.21
CA ARG A 55 -6.53 -6.45 -14.05
C ARG A 55 -8.03 -6.34 -14.36
N ASN A 56 -8.59 -5.14 -14.24
CA ASN A 56 -10.01 -4.87 -14.38
C ASN A 56 -10.27 -3.78 -15.43
N ASP A 57 -11.52 -3.63 -15.89
CA ASP A 57 -11.90 -2.47 -16.68
C ASP A 57 -11.95 -1.18 -15.84
N VAL A 58 -12.02 -0.02 -16.52
CA VAL A 58 -11.96 1.30 -15.88
C VAL A 58 -13.11 1.53 -14.89
N ILE A 59 -14.31 1.01 -15.17
CA ILE A 59 -15.48 1.21 -14.30
C ILE A 59 -15.27 0.39 -13.03
N SER A 60 -15.00 -0.91 -13.17
CA SER A 60 -14.70 -1.80 -12.04
C SER A 60 -13.54 -1.27 -11.19
N ALA A 61 -12.47 -0.79 -11.82
CA ALA A 61 -11.32 -0.25 -11.09
C ALA A 61 -11.66 0.99 -10.25
N ARG A 62 -12.52 1.88 -10.76
CA ARG A 62 -12.98 3.06 -10.00
C ARG A 62 -13.87 2.65 -8.82
N GLU A 63 -14.71 1.64 -8.98
CA GLU A 63 -15.51 1.10 -7.89
C GLU A 63 -14.64 0.47 -6.80
N THR A 64 -13.67 -0.35 -7.18
CA THR A 64 -12.70 -0.94 -6.23
C THR A 64 -11.91 0.15 -5.50
N TYR A 65 -11.43 1.18 -6.21
CA TYR A 65 -10.76 2.33 -5.60
C TYR A 65 -11.65 3.03 -4.56
N GLY A 66 -12.94 3.22 -4.87
CA GLY A 66 -13.91 3.77 -3.93
C GLY A 66 -14.07 2.92 -2.68
N SER A 67 -14.02 1.58 -2.81
CA SER A 67 -14.03 0.66 -1.67
C SER A 67 -12.75 0.74 -0.84
N VAL A 68 -11.58 0.82 -1.48
CA VAL A 68 -10.29 1.00 -0.79
C VAL A 68 -10.28 2.28 0.06
N ARG A 69 -10.83 3.38 -0.46
CA ARG A 69 -10.94 4.66 0.27
C ARG A 69 -11.81 4.59 1.53
N ARG A 70 -12.65 3.57 1.67
CA ARG A 70 -13.50 3.33 2.86
C ARG A 70 -12.89 2.39 3.88
N LEU A 71 -11.73 1.80 3.59
CA LEU A 71 -11.01 0.96 4.57
C LEU A 71 -10.55 1.81 5.76
N PRO A 72 -10.36 1.21 6.96
CA PRO A 72 -9.79 1.87 8.14
C PRO A 72 -8.28 2.14 7.97
N ILE A 73 -7.93 2.89 6.93
CA ILE A 73 -6.56 3.29 6.57
C ILE A 73 -6.55 4.81 6.48
N ARG A 74 -5.63 5.43 7.22
CA ARG A 74 -5.37 6.87 7.12
C ARG A 74 -4.51 7.14 5.89
N PHE A 75 -5.07 7.88 4.92
CA PHE A 75 -4.34 8.26 3.73
C PHE A 75 -3.65 9.62 3.90
N GLU A 76 -2.33 9.65 3.70
CA GLU A 76 -1.52 10.87 3.72
C GLU A 76 -1.24 11.35 2.29
N ASP A 77 -1.26 12.66 2.07
CA ASP A 77 -1.00 13.29 0.77
C ASP A 77 0.14 14.31 0.80
N LYS A 78 0.68 14.62 1.98
CA LYS A 78 1.71 15.62 2.16
C LYS A 78 3.07 15.09 1.74
N VAL A 79 3.57 15.63 0.64
CA VAL A 79 4.97 15.45 0.20
C VAL A 79 5.69 16.78 0.39
N GLY A 80 6.69 16.80 1.25
CA GLY A 80 7.57 17.96 1.45
C GLY A 80 9.05 17.57 1.30
N ASP A 81 9.92 18.56 1.15
CA ASP A 81 11.35 18.36 0.87
C ASP A 81 12.01 17.39 1.84
N ARG A 82 11.68 17.47 3.14
CA ARG A 82 12.20 16.53 4.15
C ARG A 82 11.90 15.07 3.80
N LEU A 83 10.68 14.75 3.38
CA LEU A 83 10.30 13.38 3.00
C LEU A 83 11.06 12.95 1.76
N ILE A 84 11.21 13.84 0.77
CA ILE A 84 11.93 13.58 -0.47
C ILE A 84 13.41 13.29 -0.17
N HIS A 85 14.06 14.13 0.62
CA HIS A 85 15.46 13.94 1.01
C HIS A 85 15.65 12.64 1.79
N THR A 86 14.85 12.41 2.82
CA THR A 86 14.94 11.17 3.62
C THR A 86 14.72 9.92 2.76
N ALA A 87 13.72 9.91 1.89
CA ALA A 87 13.45 8.77 1.01
C ALA A 87 14.56 8.55 -0.03
N GLY A 88 15.12 9.62 -0.60
CA GLY A 88 16.21 9.53 -1.59
C GLY A 88 17.54 9.10 -0.97
N GLU A 89 17.81 9.49 0.27
CA GLU A 89 19.03 9.10 0.99
C GLU A 89 18.96 7.67 1.54
N TYR A 90 17.77 7.18 1.88
CA TYR A 90 17.59 5.88 2.54
C TYR A 90 18.27 4.69 1.82
N PRO A 91 18.17 4.52 0.49
CA PRO A 91 18.87 3.43 -0.22
C PRO A 91 20.39 3.51 -0.10
N THR A 92 20.95 4.73 -0.06
CA THR A 92 22.40 4.94 0.04
C THR A 92 22.95 4.51 1.41
N GLN A 93 22.13 4.60 2.46
CA GLN A 93 22.51 4.26 3.83
C GLN A 93 22.37 2.76 4.14
N THR A 94 21.50 2.06 3.41
CA THR A 94 21.06 0.69 3.73
C THR A 94 21.68 -0.39 2.84
N HIS A 95 22.54 -0.02 1.87
CA HIS A 95 23.05 -0.92 0.81
C HIS A 95 21.91 -1.70 0.11
N LEU A 96 20.70 -1.14 0.10
CA LEU A 96 19.58 -1.74 -0.61
C LEU A 96 19.81 -1.59 -2.12
N PRO A 97 19.61 -2.65 -2.92
CA PRO A 97 19.57 -2.49 -4.36
C PRO A 97 18.46 -1.49 -4.72
N PRO A 98 18.58 -0.76 -5.85
CA PRO A 98 17.54 0.16 -6.29
C PRO A 98 16.19 -0.58 -6.32
N PRO A 99 15.09 0.07 -5.88
CA PRO A 99 13.80 -0.59 -5.73
C PRO A 99 13.38 -1.25 -7.06
N GLY A 100 13.11 -2.56 -6.99
CA GLY A 100 12.50 -3.31 -8.09
C GLY A 100 11.09 -2.77 -8.35
N ARG A 101 10.72 -2.59 -9.62
CA ARG A 101 9.54 -1.79 -10.02
C ARG A 101 8.19 -2.51 -9.91
N SER A 102 8.11 -3.68 -9.30
CA SER A 102 6.86 -4.42 -9.22
C SER A 102 6.80 -5.38 -8.03
N CYS A 103 5.64 -5.39 -7.35
CA CYS A 103 5.22 -6.45 -6.42
C CYS A 103 5.28 -7.86 -7.04
N TRP A 104 5.42 -7.91 -8.36
CA TRP A 104 5.65 -9.08 -9.18
C TRP A 104 7.13 -9.20 -9.55
N MET A 105 7.94 -9.74 -8.66
CA MET A 105 9.07 -10.54 -9.10
C MET A 105 8.90 -11.92 -8.46
N PRO A 106 8.70 -12.98 -9.25
CA PRO A 106 9.02 -14.31 -8.76
C PRO A 106 10.52 -14.29 -8.52
N THR A 107 10.93 -14.41 -7.26
CA THR A 107 12.26 -14.93 -6.95
C THR A 107 12.29 -16.35 -7.50
N TYR A 108 12.76 -16.50 -8.73
CA TYR A 108 13.25 -17.78 -9.23
C TYR A 108 14.51 -18.16 -8.45
#